data_AF-A0A4R0XEV3-F1
#
_entry.id   AF-A0A4R0XEV3-F1
#
_cell.length_a   1.000
_cell.length_b   1.000
_cell.length_c   1.000
_cell.angle_alpha   90.00
_cell.angle_beta   90.00
_cell.angle_gamma   90.00
#
_symmetry.space_group_name_H-M   'P 1'
#
loop_
_entity.id
_entity.type
_entity.pdbx_description
1 polymer ?
#
loop_
_entity_poly.entity_id
_entity_poly.type
_entity_poly.pdbx_seq_one_letter_code
_entity_poly.pdbx_strand_id
1 'polypeptide(L)'
;MERWDIDRYRRPALVPCEVSALDGDGLTIGVGDDAIDLSFEGVARDEVAEVVTQLMRPSSDIWIRLNEGACPAWVRTLTVQLDALSLIEETDSGIDSITSDAQRAIALCSDVGQRLAAVVGRRLGIYEDVLSVANQMLTNDAHDRDTTPGAFPFSGKESGQFAGNFALQSLHFQLAYARQNAPELVFAWQRVLDEVFRHVGWHPSTAVSEDISQEHFRSVASLDPVDLEMYLLSFAHFVEIAPLRVGRRMTSVDTDRFSEPCSGLALAARAERLLLSALDQLGSNAYASAALESREITPLVKGLYIEQYHVTDRFVEILGPLLSRRLKRNLRARLFQYFQEEYGHEAFELATCVALGMNEAEVRASVPLPLTALYIDAYTVLSHRLPTAFFTSIMVTEGLRDQHSPVHEHIAALVESALHAGDIVAKHGETNDELNHPSLSRLFLADVPHVSAAEQRYSLEAALFMLEVNMRQLESVAFFYGDQTQLQFHGLREGRRPLEI
;
A
#
# COMPACT_ATOMS: atom_id res chain seq x y z
N MET A 1 17.99 -5.84 -18.23
CA MET A 1 16.52 -5.91 -18.22
C MET A 1 16.15 -7.20 -18.93
N GLU A 2 15.59 -8.14 -18.19
CA GLU A 2 15.09 -9.39 -18.78
C GLU A 2 13.96 -9.07 -19.77
N ARG A 3 13.82 -9.89 -20.81
CA ARG A 3 12.72 -9.76 -21.77
C ARG A 3 11.44 -10.30 -21.16
N TRP A 4 10.32 -9.68 -21.52
CA TRP A 4 8.98 -10.13 -21.17
C TRP A 4 8.59 -11.19 -22.20
N ASP A 5 8.99 -12.43 -21.95
CA ASP A 5 8.80 -13.55 -22.87
C ASP A 5 7.62 -14.44 -22.40
N ILE A 6 7.10 -15.25 -23.33
CA ILE A 6 5.94 -16.13 -23.15
C ILE A 6 6.13 -17.22 -22.06
N ASP A 7 7.38 -17.52 -21.71
CA ASP A 7 7.72 -18.48 -20.66
C ASP A 7 7.35 -18.00 -19.24
N ARG A 8 6.78 -16.80 -19.13
CA ARG A 8 6.20 -16.25 -17.90
C ARG A 8 4.71 -16.55 -17.72
N TYR A 9 4.03 -17.07 -18.75
CA TYR A 9 2.62 -17.47 -18.63
C TYR A 9 2.51 -18.68 -17.69
N ARG A 10 1.48 -18.72 -16.84
CA ARG A 10 1.40 -19.74 -15.78
C ARG A 10 0.83 -21.06 -16.32
N ARG A 11 -0.20 -20.98 -17.15
CA ARG A 11 -0.97 -22.07 -17.78
C ARG A 11 -1.40 -21.61 -19.19
N PRO A 12 -0.44 -21.27 -20.05
CA PRO A 12 -0.72 -20.88 -21.43
C PRO A 12 -1.40 -22.04 -22.17
N ALA A 13 -2.32 -21.72 -23.07
CA ALA A 13 -2.66 -22.63 -24.14
C ALA A 13 -2.99 -21.87 -25.42
N LEU A 14 -2.83 -22.55 -26.54
CA LEU A 14 -3.29 -22.03 -27.81
C LEU A 14 -4.82 -21.97 -27.80
N VAL A 15 -5.39 -20.84 -28.26
CA VAL A 15 -6.83 -20.68 -28.46
C VAL A 15 -7.40 -21.87 -29.25
N PRO A 16 -8.63 -22.32 -28.95
CA PRO A 16 -9.25 -23.40 -29.70
C PRO A 16 -9.23 -23.13 -31.21
N CYS A 17 -8.53 -23.99 -31.95
CA CYS A 17 -8.25 -23.84 -33.36
C CYS A 17 -8.39 -25.16 -34.12
N GLU A 18 -8.77 -25.08 -35.39
CA GLU A 18 -8.76 -26.22 -36.29
C GLU A 18 -7.43 -26.29 -37.04
N VAL A 19 -6.84 -27.49 -37.09
CA VAL A 19 -5.57 -27.72 -37.79
C VAL A 19 -5.86 -28.46 -39.09
N SER A 20 -5.49 -27.86 -40.22
CA SER A 20 -5.65 -28.44 -41.55
C SER A 20 -4.37 -28.36 -42.37
N ALA A 21 -4.23 -29.23 -43.37
CA ALA A 21 -3.07 -29.22 -44.25
C ALA A 21 -3.17 -28.06 -45.25
N LEU A 22 -2.08 -27.30 -45.40
CA LEU A 22 -1.91 -26.34 -46.49
C LEU A 22 -1.31 -27.05 -47.71
N ASP A 23 -1.63 -26.60 -48.92
CA ASP A 23 -1.04 -27.17 -50.15
C ASP A 23 0.50 -27.17 -50.08
N GLY A 24 1.10 -28.37 -50.02
CA GLY A 24 2.53 -28.58 -49.79
C GLY A 24 2.85 -29.15 -48.40
N ASP A 25 3.98 -28.73 -47.82
CA ASP A 25 4.45 -29.16 -46.50
C ASP A 25 3.99 -28.24 -45.35
N GLY A 26 3.13 -27.25 -45.62
CA GLY A 26 2.65 -26.27 -44.63
C GLY A 26 1.43 -26.73 -43.83
N LEU A 27 1.00 -25.90 -42.88
CA LEU A 27 -0.14 -26.16 -41.99
C LEU A 27 -0.98 -24.90 -41.82
N THR A 28 -2.30 -25.01 -41.86
CA THR A 28 -3.22 -23.88 -41.61
C THR A 28 -3.90 -24.07 -40.26
N ILE A 29 -3.82 -23.04 -39.42
CA ILE A 29 -4.54 -22.92 -38.15
C ILE A 29 -5.76 -22.02 -38.38
N GLY A 30 -6.97 -22.58 -38.27
CA GLY A 30 -8.23 -21.84 -38.30
C GLY A 30 -8.65 -21.42 -36.88
N VAL A 31 -8.89 -20.12 -36.67
CA VAL A 31 -9.33 -19.55 -35.39
C VAL A 31 -10.54 -18.64 -35.65
N GLY A 32 -11.73 -19.11 -35.30
CA GLY A 32 -12.97 -18.38 -35.62
C GLY A 32 -13.15 -18.22 -37.13
N ASP A 33 -13.23 -16.97 -37.59
CA ASP A 33 -13.33 -16.62 -39.02
C ASP A 33 -11.96 -16.40 -39.69
N ASP A 34 -10.87 -16.42 -38.91
CA ASP A 34 -9.50 -16.19 -39.38
C ASP A 34 -8.78 -17.51 -39.68
N ALA A 35 -7.85 -17.49 -40.63
CA ALA A 35 -6.99 -18.61 -40.96
C ALA A 35 -5.53 -18.14 -41.09
N ILE A 36 -4.62 -18.88 -40.45
CA ILE A 36 -3.20 -18.54 -40.35
C ILE A 36 -2.38 -19.68 -40.94
N ASP A 37 -1.63 -19.38 -41.99
CA ASP A 37 -0.76 -20.34 -42.66
C ASP A 37 0.63 -20.35 -42.00
N LEU A 38 1.00 -21.51 -41.47
CA LEU A 38 2.32 -21.82 -40.94
C LEU A 38 3.17 -22.49 -42.02
N SER A 39 4.34 -21.89 -42.27
CA SER A 39 5.40 -22.45 -43.08
C SER A 39 6.62 -22.73 -42.21
N PHE A 40 7.28 -23.85 -42.44
CA PHE A 40 8.42 -24.31 -41.64
C PHE A 40 9.39 -25.09 -42.52
N GLU A 41 10.67 -25.03 -42.19
CA GLU A 41 11.75 -25.71 -42.90
C GLU A 41 12.47 -26.67 -41.95
N GLY A 42 12.76 -27.89 -42.43
CA GLY A 42 13.55 -28.87 -41.68
C GLY A 42 12.81 -29.60 -40.55
N VAL A 43 11.49 -29.45 -40.45
CA VAL A 43 10.61 -30.16 -39.50
C VAL A 43 9.43 -30.75 -40.27
N ALA A 44 9.01 -31.97 -39.91
CA ALA A 44 7.88 -32.61 -40.58
C ALA A 44 6.56 -31.92 -40.21
N ARG A 45 5.65 -31.75 -41.18
CA ARG A 45 4.32 -31.16 -40.94
C ARG A 45 3.57 -31.84 -39.81
N ASP A 46 3.60 -33.18 -39.77
CA ASP A 46 2.88 -33.94 -38.76
C ASP A 46 3.44 -33.70 -37.35
N GLU A 47 4.74 -33.43 -37.23
CA GLU A 47 5.38 -33.02 -35.96
C GLU A 47 4.94 -31.62 -35.53
N VAL A 48 4.86 -30.67 -36.47
CA VAL A 48 4.34 -29.32 -36.19
C VAL A 48 2.86 -29.38 -35.79
N ALA A 49 2.05 -30.18 -36.48
CA ALA A 49 0.63 -30.39 -36.16
C ALA A 49 0.45 -30.97 -34.76
N GLU A 50 1.27 -31.95 -34.39
CA GLU A 50 1.27 -32.54 -33.06
C GLU A 50 1.63 -31.51 -31.99
N VAL A 51 2.67 -30.70 -32.21
CA VAL A 51 3.06 -29.63 -31.29
C VAL A 51 1.96 -28.60 -31.14
N VAL A 52 1.35 -28.12 -32.24
CA VAL A 52 0.22 -27.18 -32.20
C VAL A 52 -0.94 -27.76 -31.39
N THR A 53 -1.32 -29.02 -31.65
CA THR A 53 -2.39 -29.70 -30.91
C THR A 53 -2.07 -29.84 -29.42
N GLN A 54 -0.81 -30.12 -29.08
CA GLN A 54 -0.35 -30.18 -27.70
C GLN A 54 -0.38 -28.80 -27.02
N LEU A 55 -0.01 -27.73 -27.72
CA LEU A 55 -0.04 -26.37 -27.19
C LEU A 55 -1.47 -25.90 -26.86
N MET A 56 -2.51 -26.46 -27.49
CA MET A 56 -3.92 -26.20 -27.12
C MET A 56 -4.28 -26.71 -25.71
N ARG A 57 -3.42 -27.52 -25.08
CA ARG A 57 -3.64 -28.05 -23.74
C ARG A 57 -2.72 -27.34 -22.74
N PRO A 58 -3.26 -26.64 -21.73
CA PRO A 58 -2.42 -25.95 -20.74
C PRO A 58 -1.55 -26.87 -19.89
N SER A 59 -1.93 -28.14 -19.75
CA SER A 59 -1.16 -29.15 -19.02
C SER A 59 -0.14 -29.89 -19.90
N SER A 60 0.14 -29.40 -21.10
CA SER A 60 1.08 -30.06 -22.02
C SER A 60 2.53 -29.96 -21.51
N ASP A 61 3.28 -31.05 -21.65
CA ASP A 61 4.70 -31.10 -21.34
C ASP A 61 5.53 -30.11 -22.17
N ILE A 62 5.02 -29.68 -23.34
CA ILE A 62 5.68 -28.66 -24.16
C ILE A 62 5.76 -27.32 -23.43
N TRP A 63 4.69 -26.93 -22.70
CA TRP A 63 4.69 -25.69 -21.92
C TRP A 63 5.68 -25.74 -20.76
N ILE A 64 5.72 -26.87 -20.04
CA ILE A 64 6.69 -27.09 -18.97
C ILE A 64 8.12 -26.97 -19.51
N ARG A 65 8.41 -27.66 -20.62
CA ARG A 65 9.73 -27.64 -21.24
C ARG A 65 10.09 -26.29 -21.85
N LEU A 66 9.13 -25.49 -22.31
CA LEU A 66 9.35 -24.11 -22.76
C LEU A 66 9.82 -23.23 -21.60
N ASN A 67 9.16 -23.34 -20.45
CA ASN A 67 9.50 -22.61 -19.21
C ASN A 67 10.87 -23.02 -18.66
N GLU A 68 11.22 -24.30 -18.75
CA GLU A 68 12.54 -24.80 -18.35
C GLU A 68 13.65 -24.53 -19.38
N GLY A 69 13.32 -23.96 -20.54
CA GLY A 69 14.27 -23.73 -21.64
C GLY A 69 14.75 -25.02 -22.33
N ALA A 70 14.02 -26.12 -22.17
CA ALA A 70 14.38 -27.47 -22.62
C ALA A 70 13.71 -27.90 -23.96
N CYS A 71 13.00 -26.99 -24.63
CA CYS A 71 12.35 -27.23 -25.92
C CYS A 71 13.30 -27.01 -27.12
N PRO A 72 13.09 -27.71 -28.26
CA PRO A 72 13.77 -27.40 -29.51
C PRO A 72 13.58 -25.93 -29.92
N ALA A 73 14.60 -25.34 -30.54
CA ALA A 73 14.59 -23.92 -30.91
C ALA A 73 13.40 -23.54 -31.79
N TRP A 74 13.00 -24.41 -32.72
CA TRP A 74 11.87 -24.17 -33.63
C TRP A 74 10.53 -24.12 -32.90
N VAL A 75 10.35 -24.89 -31.82
CA VAL A 75 9.13 -24.86 -30.98
C VAL A 75 9.03 -23.52 -30.27
N ARG A 76 10.15 -23.01 -29.73
CA ARG A 76 10.19 -21.67 -29.10
C ARG A 76 9.91 -20.57 -30.12
N THR A 77 10.46 -20.67 -31.34
CA THR A 77 10.16 -19.72 -32.42
C THR A 77 8.68 -19.74 -32.79
N LEU A 78 8.10 -20.94 -32.93
CA LEU A 78 6.68 -21.12 -33.21
C LEU A 78 5.82 -20.48 -32.12
N THR A 79 6.08 -20.74 -30.83
CA THR A 79 5.27 -20.16 -29.75
C THR A 79 5.40 -18.65 -29.67
N VAL A 80 6.57 -18.07 -29.93
CA VAL A 80 6.73 -16.60 -30.00
C VAL A 80 5.93 -16.01 -31.16
N GLN A 81 5.86 -16.69 -32.30
CA GLN A 81 5.05 -16.24 -33.44
C GLN A 81 3.54 -16.35 -33.16
N LEU A 82 3.10 -17.46 -32.55
CA LEU A 82 1.70 -17.66 -32.16
C LEU A 82 1.27 -16.62 -31.12
N ASP A 83 2.14 -16.26 -30.17
CA ASP A 83 1.90 -15.20 -29.19
C ASP A 83 1.84 -13.80 -29.82
N ALA A 84 2.76 -13.51 -30.75
CA ALA A 84 2.73 -12.25 -31.51
C ALA A 84 1.45 -12.09 -32.36
N LEU A 85 0.78 -13.20 -32.69
CA LEU A 85 -0.51 -13.24 -33.36
C LEU A 85 -1.70 -13.28 -32.37
N SER A 86 -1.44 -13.17 -31.07
CA SER A 86 -2.44 -13.23 -30.00
C SER A 86 -3.27 -14.52 -29.99
N LEU A 87 -2.65 -15.64 -30.39
CA LEU A 87 -3.29 -16.96 -30.40
C LEU A 87 -3.06 -17.75 -29.12
N ILE A 88 -2.26 -17.26 -28.19
CA ILE A 88 -2.00 -17.93 -26.91
C ILE A 88 -2.77 -17.20 -25.84
N GLU A 89 -3.62 -17.94 -25.13
CA GLU A 89 -4.46 -17.46 -24.03
C GLU A 89 -4.09 -18.18 -22.73
N GLU A 90 -4.50 -17.61 -21.61
CA GLU A 90 -4.41 -18.28 -20.31
C GLU A 90 -5.73 -19.03 -20.06
N THR A 91 -5.75 -20.33 -20.37
CA THR A 91 -7.00 -21.12 -20.50
C THR A 91 -7.68 -21.46 -19.18
N ASP A 92 -6.91 -21.60 -18.11
CA ASP A 92 -7.45 -21.42 -16.77
C ASP A 92 -7.33 -19.93 -16.44
N SER A 93 -8.32 -19.14 -16.86
CA SER A 93 -8.55 -17.81 -16.27
C SER A 93 -8.80 -17.89 -14.75
N GLY A 94 -8.80 -19.09 -14.18
CA GLY A 94 -8.91 -19.34 -12.77
C GLY A 94 -10.33 -19.12 -12.28
N ILE A 95 -11.40 -19.20 -13.10
CA ILE A 95 -12.77 -18.89 -12.65
C ILE A 95 -13.19 -19.65 -11.38
N ASP A 96 -12.80 -20.94 -11.26
CA ASP A 96 -13.01 -21.72 -10.02
C ASP A 96 -12.11 -21.24 -8.88
N SER A 97 -10.86 -20.85 -9.18
CA SER A 97 -9.96 -20.17 -8.22
C SER A 97 -10.54 -18.84 -7.76
N ILE A 98 -10.99 -17.98 -8.67
CA ILE A 98 -11.64 -16.68 -8.45
C ILE A 98 -12.89 -16.88 -7.61
N THR A 99 -13.67 -17.94 -7.83
CA THR A 99 -14.84 -18.23 -7.00
C THR A 99 -14.42 -18.63 -5.59
N SER A 100 -13.42 -19.49 -5.44
CA SER A 100 -12.81 -19.82 -4.14
C SER A 100 -12.21 -18.58 -3.46
N ASP A 101 -11.56 -17.70 -4.20
CA ASP A 101 -10.87 -16.51 -3.71
C ASP A 101 -11.87 -15.43 -3.29
N ALA A 102 -12.95 -15.27 -4.05
CA ALA A 102 -14.10 -14.47 -3.66
C ALA A 102 -14.74 -15.00 -2.37
N GLN A 103 -14.91 -16.32 -2.24
CA GLN A 103 -15.40 -16.92 -0.99
C GLN A 103 -14.44 -16.67 0.18
N ARG A 104 -13.13 -16.77 -0.03
CA ARG A 104 -12.11 -16.42 0.97
C ARG A 104 -12.18 -14.95 1.37
N ALA A 105 -12.33 -14.03 0.42
CA ALA A 105 -12.49 -12.61 0.68
C ALA A 105 -13.77 -12.30 1.46
N ILE A 106 -14.90 -12.93 1.10
CA ILE A 106 -16.18 -12.81 1.84
C ILE A 106 -16.02 -13.32 3.28
N ALA A 107 -15.37 -14.47 3.46
CA ALA A 107 -15.13 -15.04 4.78
C ALA A 107 -14.25 -14.11 5.64
N LEU A 108 -13.21 -13.52 5.05
CA LEU A 108 -12.33 -12.57 5.74
C LEU A 108 -13.08 -11.29 6.14
N CYS A 109 -13.89 -10.71 5.25
CA CYS A 109 -14.76 -9.57 5.58
C CYS A 109 -15.74 -9.92 6.72
N SER A 110 -16.27 -11.15 6.71
CA SER A 110 -17.20 -11.62 7.75
C SER A 110 -16.50 -11.80 9.10
N ASP A 111 -15.30 -12.36 9.16
CA ASP A 111 -14.53 -12.50 10.41
C ASP A 111 -14.19 -11.14 11.01
N VAL A 112 -13.67 -10.20 10.20
CA VAL A 112 -13.37 -8.83 10.66
C VAL A 112 -14.63 -8.11 11.12
N GLY A 113 -15.73 -8.21 10.35
CA GLY A 113 -17.02 -7.62 10.70
C GLY A 113 -17.58 -8.15 12.02
N GLN A 114 -17.50 -9.46 12.26
CA GLN A 114 -17.94 -10.07 13.52
C GLN A 114 -17.09 -9.62 14.72
N ARG A 115 -15.77 -9.51 14.55
CA ARG A 115 -14.86 -8.99 15.58
C ARG A 115 -15.21 -7.55 15.95
N LEU A 116 -15.38 -6.69 14.94
CA LEU A 116 -15.78 -5.30 15.14
C LEU A 116 -17.17 -5.21 15.78
N ALA A 117 -18.13 -6.03 15.36
CA ALA A 117 -19.46 -6.09 15.95
C ALA A 117 -19.43 -6.46 17.44
N ALA A 118 -18.53 -7.37 17.84
CA ALA A 118 -18.37 -7.77 19.23
C ALA A 118 -17.87 -6.61 20.12
N VAL A 119 -17.07 -5.69 19.58
CA VAL A 119 -16.63 -4.48 20.28
C VAL A 119 -17.77 -3.46 20.30
N VAL A 120 -18.30 -3.10 19.13
CA VAL A 120 -19.36 -2.11 18.95
C VAL A 120 -20.59 -2.48 19.79
N GLY A 121 -21.02 -3.74 19.76
CA GLY A 121 -22.21 -4.23 20.44
C GLY A 121 -22.16 -4.09 21.97
N ARG A 122 -20.96 -4.03 22.58
CA ARG A 122 -20.82 -3.77 24.02
C ARG A 122 -21.21 -2.34 24.39
N ARG A 123 -21.11 -1.39 23.46
CA ARG A 123 -21.31 0.05 23.69
C ARG A 123 -21.93 0.75 22.49
N LEU A 124 -22.95 0.16 21.86
CA LEU A 124 -23.50 0.65 20.57
C LEU A 124 -23.77 2.16 20.57
N GLY A 125 -24.34 2.71 21.64
CA GLY A 125 -24.71 4.14 21.72
C GLY A 125 -23.56 5.14 21.55
N ILE A 126 -22.28 4.77 21.75
CA ILE A 126 -21.16 5.67 21.43
C ILE A 126 -20.64 5.50 20.00
N TYR A 127 -21.06 4.45 19.30
CA TYR A 127 -20.61 4.10 17.95
C TYR A 127 -21.62 4.46 16.86
N GLU A 128 -22.92 4.64 17.18
CA GLU A 128 -23.97 4.94 16.18
C GLU A 128 -23.60 6.10 15.24
N ASP A 129 -23.09 7.19 15.79
CA ASP A 129 -22.68 8.38 15.05
C ASP A 129 -21.45 8.12 14.16
N VAL A 130 -20.46 7.39 14.67
CA VAL A 130 -19.25 7.00 13.92
C VAL A 130 -19.60 6.06 12.76
N LEU A 131 -20.42 5.05 13.03
CA LEU A 131 -20.86 4.08 12.03
C LEU A 131 -21.71 4.75 10.94
N SER A 132 -22.54 5.73 11.31
CA SER A 132 -23.30 6.53 10.35
C SER A 132 -22.37 7.32 9.42
N VAL A 133 -21.33 7.96 9.98
CA VAL A 133 -20.33 8.69 9.17
C VAL A 133 -19.54 7.74 8.28
N ALA A 134 -19.05 6.61 8.81
CA ALA A 134 -18.34 5.61 8.02
C ALA A 134 -19.18 5.08 6.86
N ASN A 135 -20.45 4.75 7.12
CA ASN A 135 -21.40 4.34 6.09
C ASN A 135 -21.58 5.44 5.03
N GLN A 136 -21.82 6.69 5.45
CA GLN A 136 -21.95 7.82 4.52
C GLN A 136 -20.70 8.03 3.67
N MET A 137 -19.51 7.90 4.24
CA MET A 137 -18.26 7.99 3.50
C MET A 137 -18.20 6.92 2.40
N LEU A 138 -18.58 5.69 2.70
CA LEU A 138 -18.57 4.59 1.73
C LEU A 138 -19.66 4.71 0.65
N THR A 139 -20.84 5.23 0.98
CA THR A 139 -21.97 5.34 0.03
C THR A 139 -21.97 6.64 -0.78
N ASN A 140 -21.28 7.69 -0.30
CA ASN A 140 -21.23 8.97 -1.00
C ASN A 140 -20.32 8.85 -2.22
N ASP A 141 -20.93 8.55 -3.35
CA ASP A 141 -20.32 8.34 -4.67
C ASP A 141 -19.81 9.62 -5.34
N ALA A 142 -19.72 10.71 -4.57
CA ALA A 142 -19.23 11.99 -5.04
C ALA A 142 -17.85 11.74 -5.68
N HIS A 143 -17.85 11.81 -7.01
CA HIS A 143 -16.67 11.79 -7.85
C HIS A 143 -15.80 12.97 -7.43
N ASP A 144 -14.97 12.75 -6.42
CA ASP A 144 -14.07 13.73 -5.81
C ASP A 144 -12.85 13.97 -6.71
N ARG A 145 -13.08 13.91 -8.03
CA ARG A 145 -12.19 14.40 -9.05
C ARG A 145 -12.37 15.92 -9.06
N ASP A 146 -11.38 16.63 -8.54
CA ASP A 146 -11.06 18.04 -8.83
C ASP A 146 -11.62 19.19 -7.98
N THR A 147 -12.25 18.98 -6.82
CA THR A 147 -12.53 20.14 -5.92
C THR A 147 -11.76 20.08 -4.61
N THR A 148 -10.92 21.10 -4.41
CA THR A 148 -10.00 21.32 -3.28
C THR A 148 -10.63 21.73 -1.92
N PRO A 149 -11.96 21.81 -1.65
CA PRO A 149 -12.44 22.06 -0.29
C PRO A 149 -12.77 20.74 0.40
N GLY A 150 -11.78 20.03 0.97
CA GLY A 150 -12.12 18.80 1.71
C GLY A 150 -11.02 17.86 2.15
N ALA A 151 -9.73 18.12 1.95
CA ALA A 151 -8.68 17.16 2.34
C ALA A 151 -8.67 16.81 3.84
N PHE A 152 -9.19 17.72 4.67
CA PHE A 152 -9.28 17.56 6.12
C PHE A 152 -10.70 17.85 6.62
N PRO A 153 -11.70 17.02 6.28
CA PRO A 153 -13.10 17.32 6.58
C PRO A 153 -13.39 17.23 8.09
N PHE A 154 -12.50 16.60 8.87
CA PHE A 154 -12.64 16.43 10.31
C PHE A 154 -11.72 17.34 11.13
N SER A 155 -10.98 18.28 10.52
CA SER A 155 -10.11 19.19 11.28
C SER A 155 -10.83 20.44 11.80
N GLY A 156 -11.80 20.96 11.05
CA GLY A 156 -12.49 22.23 11.36
C GLY A 156 -13.70 22.08 12.27
N LYS A 157 -14.09 23.18 12.94
CA LYS A 157 -15.32 23.27 13.77
C LYS A 157 -16.60 22.94 13.00
N GLU A 158 -16.58 23.08 11.68
CA GLU A 158 -17.69 22.78 10.77
C GLU A 158 -18.12 21.30 10.83
N SER A 159 -17.21 20.40 11.22
CA SER A 159 -17.50 18.97 11.43
C SER A 159 -18.20 18.66 12.76
N GLY A 160 -18.57 19.69 13.53
CA GLY A 160 -19.36 19.57 14.74
C GLY A 160 -18.69 18.70 15.79
N GLN A 161 -19.36 17.63 16.22
CA GLN A 161 -18.86 16.72 17.24
C GLN A 161 -17.63 15.90 16.82
N PHE A 162 -17.35 15.82 15.51
CA PHE A 162 -16.21 15.11 14.96
C PHE A 162 -15.02 16.02 14.69
N ALA A 163 -15.08 17.29 15.10
CA ALA A 163 -13.95 18.20 14.97
C ALA A 163 -12.73 17.69 15.75
N GLY A 164 -11.61 17.56 15.05
CA GLY A 164 -10.39 16.95 15.55
C GLY A 164 -10.48 15.43 15.71
N ASN A 165 -11.31 14.72 14.94
CA ASN A 165 -11.32 13.25 14.97
C ASN A 165 -10.21 12.69 14.06
N PHE A 166 -9.12 12.22 14.67
CA PHE A 166 -8.00 11.62 13.96
C PHE A 166 -8.42 10.35 13.21
N ALA A 167 -9.18 9.47 13.84
CA ALA A 167 -9.51 8.18 13.25
C ALA A 167 -10.43 8.30 12.03
N LEU A 168 -11.42 9.19 12.08
CA LEU A 168 -12.26 9.50 10.90
C LEU A 168 -11.45 10.19 9.80
N GLN A 169 -10.49 11.06 10.16
CA GLN A 169 -9.56 11.64 9.19
C GLN A 169 -8.68 10.56 8.54
N SER A 170 -8.22 9.57 9.30
CA SER A 170 -7.46 8.42 8.80
C SER A 170 -8.28 7.58 7.83
N LEU A 171 -9.52 7.23 8.19
CA LEU A 171 -10.46 6.54 7.29
C LEU A 171 -10.70 7.35 6.01
N HIS A 172 -10.76 8.68 6.11
CA HIS A 172 -10.93 9.54 4.94
C HIS A 172 -9.73 9.45 3.99
N PHE A 173 -8.50 9.42 4.51
CA PHE A 173 -7.29 9.21 3.71
C PHE A 173 -7.26 7.81 3.07
N GLN A 174 -7.55 6.75 3.84
CA GLN A 174 -7.57 5.38 3.27
C GLN A 174 -8.66 5.21 2.22
N LEU A 175 -9.84 5.81 2.42
CA LEU A 175 -10.89 5.83 1.41
C LEU A 175 -10.50 6.63 0.16
N ALA A 176 -9.82 7.76 0.35
CA ALA A 176 -9.29 8.56 -0.74
C ALA A 176 -8.24 7.80 -1.56
N TYR A 177 -7.40 6.98 -0.91
CA TYR A 177 -6.47 6.05 -1.56
C TYR A 177 -7.24 4.96 -2.31
N ALA A 178 -8.13 4.23 -1.62
CA ALA A 178 -8.88 3.11 -2.17
C ALA A 178 -9.62 3.51 -3.45
N ARG A 179 -10.38 4.61 -3.43
CA ARG A 179 -11.10 5.10 -4.62
C ARG A 179 -10.23 5.35 -5.83
N GLN A 180 -8.95 5.65 -5.64
CA GLN A 180 -8.02 5.98 -6.71
C GLN A 180 -7.20 4.77 -7.16
N ASN A 181 -6.78 3.90 -6.23
CA ASN A 181 -5.78 2.87 -6.48
C ASN A 181 -6.32 1.43 -6.33
N ALA A 182 -7.37 1.22 -5.52
CA ALA A 182 -7.96 -0.10 -5.25
C ALA A 182 -9.47 0.05 -4.91
N PRO A 183 -10.32 0.47 -5.87
CA PRO A 183 -11.72 0.79 -5.62
C PRO A 183 -12.54 -0.38 -5.08
N GLU A 184 -12.08 -1.61 -5.33
CA GLU A 184 -12.68 -2.85 -4.84
C GLU A 184 -12.74 -2.91 -3.30
N LEU A 185 -11.81 -2.24 -2.60
CA LEU A 185 -11.80 -2.15 -1.14
C LEU A 185 -13.06 -1.50 -0.57
N VAL A 186 -13.71 -0.62 -1.32
CA VAL A 186 -14.96 0.02 -0.90
C VAL A 186 -16.05 -1.03 -0.68
N PHE A 187 -16.16 -2.02 -1.57
CA PHE A 187 -17.11 -3.13 -1.43
C PHE A 187 -16.77 -4.02 -0.22
N ALA A 188 -15.48 -4.25 0.02
CA ALA A 188 -15.02 -5.03 1.16
C ALA A 188 -15.38 -4.35 2.49
N TRP A 189 -15.17 -3.04 2.62
CA TRP A 189 -15.55 -2.28 3.81
C TRP A 189 -17.06 -2.14 4.00
N GLN A 190 -17.82 -1.97 2.91
CA GLN A 190 -19.28 -2.01 2.97
C GLN A 190 -19.77 -3.35 3.53
N ARG A 191 -19.21 -4.48 3.05
CA ARG A 191 -19.55 -5.81 3.57
C ARG A 191 -19.22 -5.98 5.05
N VAL A 192 -18.12 -5.42 5.53
CA VAL A 192 -17.75 -5.38 6.96
C VAL A 192 -18.81 -4.61 7.76
N LEU A 193 -19.22 -3.42 7.30
CA LEU A 193 -20.28 -2.65 7.99
C LEU A 193 -21.62 -3.38 8.00
N ASP A 194 -22.01 -4.02 6.90
CA ASP A 194 -23.23 -4.83 6.84
C ASP A 194 -23.19 -5.98 7.85
N GLU A 195 -22.03 -6.61 8.03
CA GLU A 195 -21.81 -7.63 9.04
C GLU A 195 -21.99 -7.08 10.46
N VAL A 196 -21.45 -5.89 10.73
CA VAL A 196 -21.61 -5.19 12.00
C VAL A 196 -23.06 -4.88 12.27
N PHE A 197 -23.75 -4.21 11.33
CA PHE A 197 -25.15 -3.80 11.48
C PHE A 197 -26.07 -4.98 11.76
N ARG A 198 -25.88 -6.08 11.02
CA ARG A 198 -26.65 -7.32 11.21
C ARG A 198 -26.45 -7.91 12.60
N HIS A 199 -25.21 -7.94 13.10
CA HIS A 199 -24.88 -8.50 14.41
C HIS A 199 -25.37 -7.64 15.58
N VAL A 200 -25.27 -6.31 15.46
CA VAL A 200 -25.71 -5.39 16.53
C VAL A 200 -27.21 -5.07 16.47
N GLY A 201 -27.90 -5.46 15.40
CA GLY A 201 -29.34 -5.23 15.22
C GLY A 201 -29.70 -3.76 15.02
N TRP A 202 -28.78 -2.97 14.46
CA TRP A 202 -28.96 -1.53 14.22
C TRP A 202 -28.37 -1.15 12.85
N HIS A 203 -29.10 -0.31 12.12
CA HIS A 203 -28.69 0.24 10.82
C HIS A 203 -28.89 1.77 10.82
N PRO A 204 -27.99 2.55 10.21
CA PRO A 204 -28.21 3.98 10.05
C PRO A 204 -29.37 4.23 9.07
N SER A 205 -30.11 5.33 9.26
CA SER A 205 -31.26 5.67 8.40
C SER A 205 -30.92 5.87 6.93
N THR A 206 -29.64 6.08 6.62
CA THR A 206 -29.10 6.27 5.27
C THR A 206 -28.50 5.00 4.69
N ALA A 207 -28.50 3.86 5.42
CA ALA A 207 -28.05 2.60 4.87
C ALA A 207 -29.00 2.16 3.75
N VAL A 208 -28.47 2.01 2.54
CA VAL A 208 -29.14 1.28 1.48
C VAL A 208 -28.64 -0.16 1.57
N SER A 209 -29.54 -1.10 1.80
CA SER A 209 -29.22 -2.52 1.71
C SER A 209 -29.10 -2.88 0.23
N GLU A 210 -27.96 -2.59 -0.38
CA GLU A 210 -27.60 -3.21 -1.65
C GLU A 210 -26.95 -4.56 -1.34
N ASP A 211 -27.54 -5.63 -1.87
CA ASP A 211 -26.94 -6.95 -1.80
C ASP A 211 -25.68 -6.91 -2.69
N ILE A 212 -24.50 -6.75 -2.06
CA ILE A 212 -23.23 -6.70 -2.79
C ILE A 212 -23.08 -8.02 -3.52
N SER A 213 -23.20 -7.97 -4.85
CA SER A 213 -23.23 -9.16 -5.68
C SER A 213 -21.95 -9.98 -5.52
N GLN A 214 -22.05 -11.31 -5.73
CA GLN A 214 -20.87 -12.18 -5.83
C GLN A 214 -19.89 -11.70 -6.91
N GLU A 215 -20.37 -10.97 -7.91
CA GLU A 215 -19.54 -10.41 -8.99
C GLU A 215 -18.56 -9.35 -8.46
N HIS A 216 -18.99 -8.43 -7.58
CA HIS A 216 -18.07 -7.46 -6.96
C HIS A 216 -16.96 -8.17 -6.16
N PHE A 217 -17.28 -9.28 -5.50
CA PHE A 217 -16.30 -10.04 -4.73
C PHE A 217 -15.30 -10.82 -5.58
N ARG A 218 -15.58 -11.05 -6.87
CA ARG A 218 -14.56 -11.54 -7.81
C ARG A 218 -13.50 -10.48 -8.08
N SER A 219 -13.89 -9.21 -8.15
CA SER A 219 -12.94 -8.08 -8.26
C SER A 219 -12.18 -7.87 -6.95
N VAL A 220 -12.83 -7.96 -5.79
CA VAL A 220 -12.12 -7.91 -4.49
C VAL A 220 -11.06 -9.02 -4.41
N ALA A 221 -11.36 -10.20 -4.93
CA ALA A 221 -10.44 -11.33 -4.94
C ALA A 221 -9.21 -11.15 -5.86
N SER A 222 -9.18 -10.14 -6.75
CA SER A 222 -7.99 -9.84 -7.54
C SER A 222 -6.97 -8.97 -6.80
N LEU A 223 -7.33 -8.41 -5.64
CA LEU A 223 -6.38 -7.72 -4.77
C LEU A 223 -5.41 -8.72 -4.16
N ASP A 224 -4.20 -8.24 -3.81
CA ASP A 224 -3.28 -9.05 -3.02
C ASP A 224 -3.95 -9.43 -1.67
N PRO A 225 -3.91 -10.70 -1.25
CA PRO A 225 -4.61 -11.14 -0.05
C PRO A 225 -4.00 -10.59 1.26
N VAL A 226 -2.73 -10.18 1.27
CA VAL A 226 -2.12 -9.48 2.42
C VAL A 226 -2.64 -8.05 2.47
N ASP A 227 -2.72 -7.36 1.33
CA ASP A 227 -3.27 -6.00 1.26
C ASP A 227 -4.76 -5.96 1.64
N LEU A 228 -5.56 -6.92 1.17
CA LEU A 228 -6.96 -7.02 1.57
C LEU A 228 -7.10 -7.17 3.10
N GLU A 229 -6.30 -8.05 3.69
CA GLU A 229 -6.28 -8.28 5.15
C GLU A 229 -5.85 -7.01 5.91
N MET A 230 -4.80 -6.32 5.44
CA MET A 230 -4.34 -5.04 5.96
C MET A 230 -5.45 -3.99 5.98
N TYR A 231 -6.15 -3.78 4.86
CA TYR A 231 -7.19 -2.75 4.76
C TYR A 231 -8.43 -3.06 5.57
N LEU A 232 -8.81 -4.34 5.70
CA LEU A 232 -9.93 -4.74 6.56
C LEU A 232 -9.61 -4.50 8.04
N LEU A 233 -8.41 -4.87 8.50
CA LEU A 233 -7.95 -4.63 9.87
C LEU A 233 -7.81 -3.13 10.15
N SER A 234 -7.27 -2.36 9.20
CA SER A 234 -7.14 -0.90 9.34
C SER A 234 -8.49 -0.21 9.48
N PHE A 235 -9.46 -0.60 8.65
CA PHE A 235 -10.81 -0.07 8.73
C PHE A 235 -11.46 -0.36 10.08
N ALA A 236 -11.39 -1.61 10.55
CA ALA A 236 -11.93 -1.98 11.86
C ALA A 236 -11.26 -1.20 12.99
N HIS A 237 -9.93 -1.07 12.95
CA HIS A 237 -9.16 -0.32 13.94
C HIS A 237 -9.62 1.14 14.04
N PHE A 238 -9.71 1.86 12.92
CA PHE A 238 -10.10 3.27 12.95
C PHE A 238 -11.56 3.49 13.31
N VAL A 239 -12.48 2.59 12.91
CA VAL A 239 -13.87 2.63 13.38
C VAL A 239 -13.94 2.44 14.89
N GLU A 240 -13.15 1.50 15.43
CA GLU A 240 -13.14 1.18 16.86
C GLU A 240 -12.65 2.35 17.72
N ILE A 241 -11.57 3.02 17.32
CA ILE A 241 -10.97 4.08 18.13
C ILE A 241 -11.63 5.45 17.93
N ALA A 242 -12.42 5.64 16.86
CA ALA A 242 -13.02 6.92 16.51
C ALA A 242 -13.86 7.60 17.60
N PRO A 243 -14.71 6.90 18.39
CA PRO A 243 -15.44 7.56 19.47
C PRO A 243 -14.61 7.73 20.75
N LEU A 244 -13.41 7.14 20.82
CA LEU A 244 -12.57 7.14 22.01
C LEU A 244 -11.69 8.38 22.08
N ARG A 245 -11.14 8.67 23.27
CA ARG A 245 -10.18 9.77 23.45
C ARG A 245 -8.93 9.59 22.57
N VAL A 246 -8.47 8.35 22.42
CA VAL A 246 -7.32 8.02 21.57
C VAL A 246 -7.59 8.31 20.10
N GLY A 247 -8.85 8.31 19.64
CA GLY A 247 -9.22 8.67 18.27
C GLY A 247 -9.25 10.18 17.98
N ARG A 248 -8.90 11.04 18.94
CA ARG A 248 -8.85 12.51 18.76
C ARG A 248 -7.46 12.99 18.40
N ARG A 249 -7.38 14.03 17.55
CA ARG A 249 -6.15 14.72 17.17
C ARG A 249 -5.40 15.22 18.40
N MET A 250 -4.09 14.97 18.43
CA MET A 250 -3.15 15.50 19.42
C MET A 250 -2.52 16.81 18.94
N THR A 251 -2.48 17.01 17.62
CA THR A 251 -1.94 18.19 16.97
C THR A 251 -3.05 19.06 16.38
N SER A 252 -2.84 20.37 16.39
CA SER A 252 -3.69 21.31 15.65
C SER A 252 -2.92 22.59 15.35
N VAL A 253 -3.34 23.32 14.32
CA VAL A 253 -2.82 24.65 14.03
C VAL A 253 -3.98 25.60 13.77
N ASP A 254 -3.85 26.84 14.25
CA ASP A 254 -4.68 27.94 13.77
C ASP A 254 -4.27 28.26 12.34
N THR A 255 -4.99 27.67 11.39
CA THR A 255 -4.77 27.89 9.97
C THR A 255 -5.28 29.25 9.49
N ASP A 256 -6.21 29.88 10.22
CA ASP A 256 -6.93 31.07 9.74
C ASP A 256 -6.03 32.31 9.73
N ARG A 257 -4.94 32.29 10.50
CA ARG A 257 -3.90 33.33 10.46
C ARG A 257 -3.15 33.42 9.13
N PHE A 258 -3.26 32.43 8.25
CA PHE A 258 -2.57 32.39 6.95
C PHE A 258 -3.49 32.85 5.82
N SER A 259 -3.69 34.17 5.70
CA SER A 259 -4.58 34.78 4.70
C SER A 259 -3.90 35.21 3.40
N GLU A 260 -2.58 35.44 3.44
CA GLU A 260 -1.80 35.93 2.30
C GLU A 260 -1.02 34.81 1.60
N PRO A 261 -0.90 34.84 0.25
CA PRO A 261 -0.07 33.89 -0.48
C PRO A 261 1.41 34.02 -0.11
N CYS A 262 2.18 32.94 -0.28
CA CYS A 262 3.61 32.94 -0.01
C CYS A 262 4.40 32.16 -1.08
N SER A 263 5.74 32.19 -1.00
CA SER A 263 6.58 31.29 -1.78
C SER A 263 6.66 29.91 -1.12
N GLY A 264 7.07 28.88 -1.88
CA GLY A 264 7.29 27.55 -1.31
C GLY A 264 8.34 27.54 -0.20
N LEU A 265 9.43 28.31 -0.31
CA LEU A 265 10.43 28.42 0.76
C LEU A 265 9.85 29.02 2.05
N ALA A 266 8.95 30.01 1.93
CA ALA A 266 8.28 30.57 3.10
C ALA A 266 7.34 29.54 3.76
N LEU A 267 6.67 28.71 2.95
CA LEU A 267 5.89 27.59 3.46
C LEU A 267 6.76 26.55 4.17
N ALA A 268 7.89 26.13 3.57
CA ALA A 268 8.83 25.18 4.17
C ALA A 268 9.30 25.64 5.56
N ALA A 269 9.75 26.89 5.65
CA ALA A 269 10.21 27.46 6.92
C ALA A 269 9.10 27.58 7.98
N ARG A 270 7.84 27.76 7.55
CA ARG A 270 6.68 27.75 8.47
C ARG A 270 6.38 26.34 8.96
N ALA A 271 6.42 25.35 8.08
CA ALA A 271 6.22 23.94 8.44
C ALA A 271 7.29 23.47 9.43
N GLU A 272 8.57 23.75 9.17
CA GLU A 272 9.67 23.39 10.09
C GLU A 272 9.46 23.93 11.51
N ARG A 273 9.16 25.25 11.64
CA ARG A 273 8.88 25.85 12.95
C ARG A 273 7.65 25.24 13.62
N LEU A 274 6.63 24.91 12.83
CA LEU A 274 5.40 24.31 13.33
C LEU A 274 5.67 22.89 13.86
N LEU A 275 6.39 22.06 13.10
CA LEU A 275 6.70 20.69 13.50
C LEU A 275 7.65 20.64 14.69
N LEU A 276 8.67 21.50 14.74
CA LEU A 276 9.54 21.60 15.93
C LEU A 276 8.74 21.97 17.18
N SER A 277 7.83 22.94 17.08
CA SER A 277 6.96 23.30 18.20
C SER A 277 5.99 22.19 18.58
N ALA A 278 5.51 21.41 17.62
CA ALA A 278 4.61 20.30 17.88
C ALA A 278 5.33 19.11 18.52
N LEU A 279 6.52 18.77 18.05
CA LEU A 279 7.39 17.75 18.65
C LEU A 279 7.72 18.06 20.11
N ASP A 280 8.06 19.31 20.42
CA ASP A 280 8.32 19.76 21.81
C ASP A 280 7.08 19.59 22.70
N GLN A 281 5.88 19.85 22.17
CA GLN A 281 4.62 19.70 22.91
C GLN A 281 4.20 18.23 23.09
N LEU A 282 4.44 17.39 22.08
CA LEU A 282 4.11 15.96 22.12
C LEU A 282 5.06 15.19 23.04
N GLY A 283 6.34 15.59 23.08
CA GLY A 283 7.37 14.92 23.86
C GLY A 283 7.77 13.55 23.30
N SER A 284 8.36 12.71 24.16
CA SER A 284 8.76 11.34 23.81
C SER A 284 7.54 10.42 23.70
N ASN A 285 7.63 9.40 22.85
CA ASN A 285 6.64 8.33 22.75
C ASN A 285 7.11 7.03 23.44
N ALA A 286 6.19 6.07 23.60
CA ALA A 286 6.44 4.80 24.28
C ALA A 286 7.53 3.96 23.59
N TYR A 287 7.60 3.99 22.25
CA TYR A 287 8.64 3.31 21.50
C TYR A 287 10.02 3.87 21.80
N ALA A 288 10.18 5.19 21.72
CA ALA A 288 11.44 5.86 21.99
C ALA A 288 11.96 5.52 23.39
N SER A 289 11.09 5.55 24.40
CA SER A 289 11.44 5.17 25.77
C SER A 289 11.89 3.70 25.86
N ALA A 290 11.10 2.76 25.34
CA ALA A 290 11.41 1.34 25.41
C ALA A 290 12.64 0.93 24.57
N ALA A 291 12.84 1.58 23.41
CA ALA A 291 14.00 1.37 22.56
C ALA A 291 15.29 1.83 23.25
N LEU A 292 15.30 3.01 23.87
CA LEU A 292 16.48 3.51 24.61
C LEU A 292 16.81 2.66 25.84
N GLU A 293 15.82 2.00 26.44
CA GLU A 293 16.02 1.07 27.56
C GLU A 293 16.51 -0.32 27.10
N SER A 294 16.29 -0.68 25.83
CA SER A 294 16.67 -1.97 25.26
C SER A 294 18.20 -2.09 25.20
N ARG A 295 18.73 -3.24 25.63
CA ARG A 295 20.18 -3.53 25.63
C ARG A 295 20.57 -4.65 24.67
N GLU A 296 19.58 -5.26 24.04
CA GLU A 296 19.72 -6.37 23.12
C GLU A 296 18.64 -6.25 22.02
N ILE A 297 18.77 -7.06 20.98
CA ILE A 297 17.79 -7.11 19.89
C ILE A 297 16.54 -7.87 20.38
N THR A 298 15.50 -7.12 20.73
CA THR A 298 14.20 -7.62 21.17
C THR A 298 13.18 -7.64 20.00
N PRO A 299 12.02 -8.31 20.16
CA PRO A 299 10.92 -8.18 19.20
C PRO A 299 10.49 -6.74 18.93
N LEU A 300 10.61 -5.82 19.90
CA LEU A 300 10.39 -4.39 19.69
C LEU A 300 11.26 -3.82 18.57
N VAL A 301 12.57 -4.08 18.63
CA VAL A 301 13.55 -3.61 17.62
C VAL A 301 13.26 -4.26 16.27
N LYS A 302 13.00 -5.57 16.25
CA LYS A 302 12.65 -6.30 15.02
C LYS A 302 11.36 -5.79 14.38
N GLY A 303 10.37 -5.48 15.21
CA GLY A 303 9.07 -4.94 14.80
C GLY A 303 9.21 -3.63 14.02
N LEU A 304 10.10 -2.73 14.44
CA LEU A 304 10.35 -1.49 13.70
C LEU A 304 10.82 -1.77 12.25
N TYR A 305 11.79 -2.68 12.07
CA TYR A 305 12.31 -3.02 10.74
C TYR A 305 11.26 -3.72 9.86
N ILE A 306 10.36 -4.52 10.45
CA ILE A 306 9.23 -5.10 9.71
C ILE A 306 8.32 -3.98 9.18
N GLU A 307 7.97 -2.99 10.01
CA GLU A 307 7.12 -1.89 9.56
C GLU A 307 7.85 -0.97 8.55
N GLN A 308 9.17 -0.76 8.69
CA GLN A 308 9.98 -0.01 7.72
C GLN A 308 10.09 -0.73 6.37
N TYR A 309 10.22 -2.06 6.37
CA TYR A 309 10.14 -2.86 5.15
C TYR A 309 8.85 -2.58 4.38
N HIS A 310 7.70 -2.57 5.06
CA HIS A 310 6.41 -2.29 4.40
C HIS A 310 6.33 -0.88 3.81
N VAL A 311 6.92 0.13 4.47
CA VAL A 311 6.99 1.49 3.94
C VAL A 311 7.87 1.57 2.70
N THR A 312 9.05 0.96 2.73
CA THR A 312 10.02 0.99 1.62
C THR A 312 9.54 0.18 0.40
N ASP A 313 8.91 -0.98 0.63
CA ASP A 313 8.31 -1.82 -0.42
C ASP A 313 7.24 -1.05 -1.22
N ARG A 314 6.51 -0.15 -0.55
CA ARG A 314 5.46 0.69 -1.13
C ARG A 314 5.91 2.10 -1.52
N PHE A 315 7.20 2.41 -1.40
CA PHE A 315 7.69 3.76 -1.61
C PHE A 315 7.47 4.26 -3.05
N VAL A 316 7.54 3.34 -4.02
CA VAL A 316 7.23 3.63 -5.43
C VAL A 316 5.81 4.16 -5.61
N GLU A 317 4.85 3.64 -4.85
CA GLU A 317 3.45 4.08 -4.88
C GLU A 317 3.31 5.51 -4.35
N ILE A 318 4.09 5.85 -3.32
CA ILE A 318 4.10 7.18 -2.72
C ILE A 318 4.54 8.24 -3.72
N LEU A 319 5.66 8.04 -4.43
CA LEU A 319 6.21 9.04 -5.36
C LEU A 319 5.63 9.00 -6.76
N GLY A 320 5.12 7.86 -7.22
CA GLY A 320 4.59 7.65 -8.57
C GLY A 320 3.66 8.78 -9.06
N PRO A 321 2.65 9.20 -8.26
CA PRO A 321 1.75 10.29 -8.64
C PRO A 321 2.45 11.62 -8.94
N LEU A 322 3.56 11.94 -8.25
CA LEU A 322 4.31 13.17 -8.50
C LEU A 322 5.12 13.10 -9.79
N LEU A 323 5.67 11.94 -10.11
CA LEU A 323 6.46 11.73 -11.33
C LEU A 323 5.63 11.85 -12.61
N SER A 324 4.32 11.55 -12.53
CA SER A 324 3.39 11.71 -13.66
C SER A 324 2.99 13.17 -13.95
N ARG A 325 3.24 14.09 -13.01
CA ARG A 325 2.84 15.50 -13.14
C ARG A 325 3.77 16.29 -14.07
N ARG A 326 3.19 17.27 -14.79
CA ARG A 326 3.95 18.24 -15.63
C ARG A 326 4.59 19.35 -14.79
N LEU A 327 5.53 18.97 -13.93
CA LEU A 327 6.26 19.89 -13.04
C LEU A 327 7.37 20.64 -13.77
N LYS A 328 7.90 21.71 -13.13
CA LYS A 328 9.12 22.39 -13.60
C LYS A 328 10.27 21.39 -13.74
N ARG A 329 11.13 21.59 -14.74
CA ARG A 329 12.20 20.65 -15.08
C ARG A 329 13.13 20.34 -13.90
N ASN A 330 13.51 21.34 -13.11
CA ASN A 330 14.38 21.17 -11.95
C ASN A 330 13.71 20.34 -10.84
N LEU A 331 12.49 20.70 -10.46
CA LEU A 331 11.69 19.93 -9.50
C LEU A 331 11.49 18.48 -9.97
N ARG A 332 11.16 18.28 -11.24
CA ARG A 332 11.03 16.95 -11.83
C ARG A 332 12.33 16.16 -11.75
N ALA A 333 13.47 16.78 -12.06
CA ALA A 333 14.77 16.12 -11.96
C ALA A 333 15.11 15.70 -10.52
N ARG A 334 14.81 16.56 -9.52
CA ARG A 334 15.00 16.22 -8.11
C ARG A 334 14.10 15.08 -7.65
N LEU A 335 12.84 15.05 -8.10
CA LEU A 335 11.92 13.96 -7.78
C LEU A 335 12.35 12.63 -8.41
N PHE A 336 12.86 12.66 -9.65
CA PHE A 336 13.44 11.47 -10.26
C PHE A 336 14.70 10.99 -9.55
N GLN A 337 15.55 11.92 -9.10
CA GLN A 337 16.73 11.58 -8.31
C GLN A 337 16.30 10.91 -7.00
N TYR A 338 15.38 11.51 -6.26
CA TYR A 338 14.88 10.94 -5.01
C TYR A 338 14.20 9.57 -5.23
N PHE A 339 13.43 9.40 -6.31
CA PHE A 339 12.90 8.09 -6.69
C PHE A 339 14.00 7.06 -6.98
N GLN A 340 15.09 7.46 -7.65
CA GLN A 340 16.22 6.57 -7.94
C GLN A 340 17.01 6.21 -6.69
N GLU A 341 17.09 7.12 -5.73
CA GLU A 341 17.68 6.86 -4.42
C GLU A 341 16.85 5.81 -3.69
N GLU A 342 15.53 5.96 -3.63
CA GLU A 342 14.67 5.07 -2.83
C GLU A 342 14.28 3.75 -3.49
N TYR A 343 14.38 3.65 -4.82
CA TYR A 343 14.02 2.43 -5.55
C TYR A 343 15.00 1.29 -5.23
N GLY A 344 14.48 0.17 -4.70
CA GLY A 344 15.28 -0.98 -4.31
C GLY A 344 15.67 -0.97 -2.83
N HIS A 345 15.29 0.07 -2.07
CA HIS A 345 15.57 0.14 -0.62
C HIS A 345 14.87 -0.97 0.18
N GLU A 346 13.74 -1.49 -0.31
CA GLU A 346 13.03 -2.60 0.31
C GLU A 346 13.89 -3.88 0.42
N ALA A 347 14.82 -4.07 -0.53
CA ALA A 347 15.75 -5.19 -0.48
C ALA A 347 16.76 -5.06 0.68
N PHE A 348 17.18 -3.85 1.03
CA PHE A 348 18.06 -3.60 2.17
C PHE A 348 17.33 -3.77 3.50
N GLU A 349 16.09 -3.27 3.61
CA GLU A 349 15.27 -3.46 4.81
C GLU A 349 14.97 -4.93 5.06
N LEU A 350 14.64 -5.68 4.00
CA LEU A 350 14.42 -7.11 4.11
C LEU A 350 15.70 -7.87 4.49
N ALA A 351 16.84 -7.53 3.88
CA ALA A 351 18.13 -8.14 4.23
C ALA A 351 18.48 -7.88 5.70
N THR A 352 18.18 -6.69 6.22
CA THR A 352 18.32 -6.36 7.64
C THR A 352 17.41 -7.23 8.49
N CYS A 353 16.15 -7.42 8.09
CA CYS A 353 15.25 -8.31 8.80
C CYS A 353 15.77 -9.75 8.90
N VAL A 354 16.28 -10.29 7.79
CA VAL A 354 16.86 -11.64 7.73
C VAL A 354 18.13 -11.73 8.59
N ALA A 355 18.98 -10.70 8.57
CA ALA A 355 20.19 -10.65 9.39
C ALA A 355 19.85 -10.66 10.89
N LEU A 356 18.75 -10.02 11.29
CA LEU A 356 18.21 -10.06 12.66
C LEU A 356 17.55 -11.42 13.02
N GLY A 357 17.64 -12.42 12.15
CA GLY A 357 17.18 -13.79 12.37
C GLY A 357 15.69 -13.99 12.12
N MET A 358 15.04 -13.11 11.34
CA MET A 358 13.65 -13.31 10.88
C MET A 358 13.63 -14.17 9.60
N ASN A 359 12.54 -14.90 9.40
CA ASN A 359 12.33 -15.64 8.15
C ASN A 359 11.87 -14.69 7.03
N GLU A 360 12.57 -14.70 5.89
CA GLU A 360 12.26 -13.82 4.76
C GLU A 360 10.80 -13.97 4.27
N ALA A 361 10.33 -15.21 4.11
CA ALA A 361 8.99 -15.48 3.63
C ALA A 361 7.91 -15.01 4.61
N GLU A 362 8.18 -15.08 5.92
CA GLU A 362 7.27 -14.56 6.94
C GLU A 362 7.21 -13.04 6.95
N VAL A 363 8.36 -12.35 6.78
CA VAL A 363 8.41 -10.88 6.68
C VAL A 363 7.63 -10.41 5.45
N ARG A 364 7.90 -10.98 4.27
CA ARG A 364 7.19 -10.64 3.02
C ARG A 364 5.69 -10.88 3.10
N ALA A 365 5.28 -11.94 3.79
CA ALA A 365 3.88 -12.27 3.93
C ALA A 365 3.20 -11.48 5.07
N SER A 366 3.93 -10.77 5.93
CA SER A 366 3.40 -10.12 7.13
C SER A 366 2.44 -8.98 6.78
N VAL A 367 1.44 -8.73 7.63
CA VAL A 367 0.47 -7.64 7.43
C VAL A 367 0.96 -6.43 8.22
N PRO A 368 1.19 -5.25 7.62
CA PRO A 368 1.62 -4.07 8.37
C PRO A 368 0.57 -3.66 9.41
N LEU A 369 1.00 -2.94 10.44
CA LEU A 369 0.08 -2.37 11.43
C LEU A 369 -0.81 -1.29 10.78
N PRO A 370 -2.05 -1.07 11.28
CA PRO A 370 -2.97 -0.08 10.71
C PRO A 370 -2.40 1.33 10.49
N LEU A 371 -1.55 1.78 11.42
CA LEU A 371 -0.92 3.11 11.34
C LEU A 371 0.25 3.16 10.36
N THR A 372 0.92 2.02 10.10
CA THR A 372 1.91 1.89 9.02
C THR A 372 1.21 1.92 7.66
N ALA A 373 0.09 1.21 7.51
CA ALA A 373 -0.75 1.27 6.31
C ALA A 373 -1.24 2.70 6.03
N LEU A 374 -1.80 3.37 7.06
CA LEU A 374 -2.23 4.77 6.96
C LEU A 374 -1.09 5.70 6.54
N TYR A 375 0.12 5.49 7.06
CA TYR A 375 1.27 6.31 6.72
C TYR A 375 1.57 6.28 5.22
N ILE A 376 1.56 5.09 4.62
CA ILE A 376 1.75 4.86 3.18
C ILE A 376 0.61 5.50 2.38
N ASP A 377 -0.64 5.20 2.76
CA ASP A 377 -1.83 5.71 2.07
C ASP A 377 -1.91 7.23 2.09
N ALA A 378 -1.66 7.85 3.25
CA ALA A 378 -1.74 9.29 3.43
C ALA A 378 -0.68 10.00 2.59
N TYR A 379 0.58 9.54 2.59
CA TYR A 379 1.60 10.12 1.72
C TYR A 379 1.23 9.99 0.24
N THR A 380 0.69 8.85 -0.17
CA THR A 380 0.25 8.62 -1.56
C THR A 380 -0.91 9.54 -1.95
N VAL A 381 -1.88 9.74 -1.06
CA VAL A 381 -2.98 10.69 -1.30
C VAL A 381 -2.48 12.12 -1.36
N LEU A 382 -1.54 12.51 -0.49
CA LEU A 382 -0.93 13.85 -0.54
C LEU A 382 -0.15 14.05 -1.84
N SER A 383 0.62 13.06 -2.29
CA SER A 383 1.37 13.13 -3.55
C SER A 383 0.44 13.25 -4.76
N HIS A 384 -0.70 12.55 -4.72
CA HIS A 384 -1.73 12.58 -5.75
C HIS A 384 -2.55 13.87 -5.74
N ARG A 385 -2.99 14.38 -4.59
CA ARG A 385 -3.98 15.48 -4.50
C ARG A 385 -3.35 16.83 -4.15
N LEU A 386 -2.30 16.85 -3.33
CA LEU A 386 -1.74 18.06 -2.72
C LEU A 386 -0.19 18.04 -2.71
N PRO A 387 0.49 18.23 -3.86
CA PRO A 387 1.95 18.14 -3.94
C PRO A 387 2.71 19.02 -2.95
N THR A 388 2.22 20.23 -2.66
CA THR A 388 2.82 21.12 -1.65
C THR A 388 2.69 20.58 -0.23
N ALA A 389 1.59 19.88 0.07
CA ALA A 389 1.40 19.17 1.33
C ALA A 389 2.33 17.96 1.44
N PHE A 390 2.54 17.22 0.35
CA PHE A 390 3.57 16.18 0.31
C PHE A 390 4.98 16.75 0.58
N PHE A 391 5.39 17.79 -0.16
CA PHE A 391 6.72 18.39 0.01
C PHE A 391 6.94 18.99 1.40
N THR A 392 5.89 19.43 2.10
CA THR A 392 5.99 19.91 3.49
C THR A 392 5.97 18.78 4.50
N SER A 393 5.26 17.69 4.27
CA SER A 393 5.18 16.57 5.20
C SER A 393 6.38 15.61 5.11
N ILE A 394 7.14 15.61 4.03
CA ILE A 394 8.30 14.72 3.87
C ILE A 394 9.40 14.95 4.92
N MET A 395 9.47 16.15 5.53
CA MET A 395 10.40 16.39 6.65
C MET A 395 10.09 15.58 7.92
N VAL A 396 8.90 14.97 8.01
CA VAL A 396 8.56 14.02 9.08
C VAL A 396 9.30 12.70 8.88
N THR A 397 9.48 12.27 7.62
CA THR A 397 10.12 10.99 7.26
C THR A 397 11.64 11.14 7.19
N GLU A 398 12.08 12.17 6.48
CA GLU A 398 13.50 12.44 6.20
C GLU A 398 14.23 13.18 7.32
N GLY A 399 13.49 13.51 8.38
CA GLY A 399 13.99 14.28 9.50
C GLY A 399 13.96 15.80 9.28
N LEU A 400 14.04 16.50 10.41
CA LEU A 400 14.19 17.94 10.46
C LEU A 400 15.68 18.29 10.50
N ARG A 401 16.05 19.36 9.79
CA ARG A 401 17.44 19.84 9.79
C ARG A 401 17.96 20.06 11.21
N ASP A 402 19.20 19.65 11.43
CA ASP A 402 19.94 19.83 12.68
C ASP A 402 19.28 19.12 13.90
N GLN A 403 18.33 18.19 13.66
CA GLN A 403 17.79 17.29 14.68
C GLN A 403 18.47 15.93 14.57
N HIS A 404 18.98 15.41 15.68
CA HIS A 404 19.53 14.06 15.79
C HIS A 404 18.54 13.21 16.59
N SER A 405 18.35 11.95 16.22
CA SER A 405 17.46 11.01 16.92
C SER A 405 18.30 10.06 17.79
N PRO A 406 18.35 10.25 19.12
CA PRO A 406 19.08 9.35 20.01
C PRO A 406 18.58 7.91 19.93
N VAL A 407 17.30 7.73 19.61
CA VAL A 407 16.67 6.41 19.43
C VAL A 407 17.27 5.69 18.23
N HIS A 408 17.41 6.40 17.10
CA HIS A 408 17.99 5.84 15.89
C HIS A 408 19.45 5.44 16.11
N GLU A 409 20.26 6.34 16.68
CA GLU A 409 21.67 6.07 17.01
C GLU A 409 21.82 4.85 17.92
N HIS A 410 20.97 4.74 18.95
CA HIS A 410 20.98 3.62 19.89
C HIS A 410 20.61 2.30 19.22
N ILE A 411 19.54 2.26 18.42
CA ILE A 411 19.12 1.05 17.70
C ILE A 411 20.19 0.64 16.68
N ALA A 412 20.73 1.59 15.91
CA ALA A 412 21.78 1.31 14.94
C ALA A 412 23.00 0.68 15.61
N ALA A 413 23.44 1.21 16.76
CA ALA A 413 24.55 0.65 17.52
C ALA A 413 24.25 -0.77 18.06
N LEU A 414 23.02 -1.03 18.54
CA LEU A 414 22.60 -2.37 18.96
C LEU A 414 22.67 -3.37 17.80
N VAL A 415 22.16 -2.97 16.63
CA VAL A 415 22.13 -3.83 15.45
C VAL A 415 23.53 -4.08 14.91
N GLU A 416 24.37 -3.06 14.83
CA GLU A 416 25.78 -3.19 14.42
C GLU A 416 26.53 -4.15 15.36
N SER A 417 26.33 -4.01 16.67
CA SER A 417 26.93 -4.90 17.67
C SER A 417 26.45 -6.34 17.54
N ALA A 418 25.20 -6.56 17.15
CA ALA A 418 24.60 -7.90 17.06
C ALA A 418 24.99 -8.64 15.77
N LEU A 419 25.14 -7.93 14.65
CA LEU A 419 25.35 -8.55 13.35
C LEU A 419 26.82 -8.83 13.02
N HIS A 420 27.77 -8.24 13.75
CA HIS A 420 29.23 -8.31 13.47
C HIS A 420 29.59 -8.00 12.00
N ALA A 421 28.68 -7.37 11.26
CA ALA A 421 28.73 -7.13 9.84
C ALA A 421 28.33 -5.68 9.62
N GLY A 422 29.31 -4.78 9.76
CA GLY A 422 29.14 -3.34 9.56
C GLY A 422 28.63 -2.95 8.16
N ASP A 423 28.53 -3.87 7.21
CA ASP A 423 28.24 -3.55 5.80
C ASP A 423 26.75 -3.36 5.46
N ILE A 424 25.81 -3.86 6.27
CA ILE A 424 24.36 -3.83 5.93
C ILE A 424 23.66 -2.62 6.56
N VAL A 425 23.92 -2.33 7.85
CA VAL A 425 23.19 -1.30 8.61
C VAL A 425 23.85 0.08 8.52
N ALA A 426 25.18 0.15 8.39
CA ALA A 426 25.89 1.41 8.18
C ALA A 426 25.43 2.12 6.88
N LYS A 427 25.07 1.36 5.85
CA LYS A 427 24.63 1.93 4.57
C LYS A 427 23.34 2.72 4.62
N HIS A 428 22.40 2.44 5.53
CA HIS A 428 21.12 3.18 5.54
C HIS A 428 21.22 4.51 6.30
N GLY A 429 21.93 4.54 7.44
CA GLY A 429 22.16 5.78 8.20
C GLY A 429 23.19 6.72 7.55
N GLU A 430 24.30 6.18 7.02
CA GLU A 430 25.34 6.99 6.36
C GLU A 430 24.83 7.64 5.06
N THR A 431 23.92 6.98 4.33
CA THR A 431 23.34 7.52 3.08
C THR A 431 22.45 8.75 3.33
N ASN A 432 21.66 8.78 4.40
CA ASN A 432 20.74 9.92 4.65
C ASN A 432 21.47 11.21 5.06
N ASP A 433 22.56 11.09 5.84
CA ASP A 433 23.41 12.22 6.22
C ASP A 433 24.31 12.68 5.06
N GLU A 434 24.85 11.74 4.27
CA GLU A 434 25.65 12.05 3.06
C GLU A 434 24.81 12.70 1.94
N LEU A 435 23.54 12.30 1.80
CA LEU A 435 22.62 12.85 0.80
C LEU A 435 21.83 14.08 1.28
N ASN A 436 21.94 14.44 2.56
CA ASN A 436 21.28 15.60 3.18
C ASN A 436 19.76 15.60 2.92
N HIS A 437 19.14 14.44 3.11
CA HIS A 437 17.70 14.22 3.01
C HIS A 437 16.84 15.19 3.86
N PRO A 438 17.28 15.64 5.06
CA PRO A 438 16.59 16.69 5.80
C PRO A 438 16.38 18.01 5.04
N SER A 439 17.09 18.23 3.93
CA SER A 439 16.92 19.41 3.06
C SER A 439 15.91 19.22 1.91
N LEU A 440 15.41 18.00 1.65
CA LEU A 440 14.54 17.68 0.50
C LEU A 440 13.29 18.57 0.43
N SER A 441 12.61 18.78 1.56
CA SER A 441 11.43 19.65 1.64
C SER A 441 11.71 21.06 1.09
N ARG A 442 12.80 21.70 1.53
CA ARG A 442 13.22 23.03 1.04
C ARG A 442 13.60 22.98 -0.43
N LEU A 443 14.29 21.94 -0.88
CA LEU A 443 14.73 21.80 -2.28
C LEU A 443 13.55 21.63 -3.23
N PHE A 444 12.53 20.86 -2.86
CA PHE A 444 11.30 20.73 -3.66
C PHE A 444 10.51 22.03 -3.69
N LEU A 445 10.33 22.67 -2.52
CA LEU A 445 9.55 23.90 -2.40
C LEU A 445 10.28 25.13 -2.95
N ALA A 446 11.60 25.10 -3.15
CA ALA A 446 12.36 26.17 -3.80
C ALA A 446 11.88 26.45 -5.23
N ASP A 447 11.42 25.41 -5.92
CA ASP A 447 10.91 25.54 -7.30
C ASP A 447 9.42 25.93 -7.36
N VAL A 448 8.73 26.07 -6.22
CA VAL A 448 7.33 26.48 -6.10
C VAL A 448 7.23 27.99 -5.84
N PRO A 449 6.92 28.82 -6.86
CA PRO A 449 7.02 30.28 -6.74
C PRO A 449 5.83 30.90 -5.98
N HIS A 450 4.69 30.20 -5.97
CA HIS A 450 3.44 30.70 -5.42
C HIS A 450 2.70 29.56 -4.72
N VAL A 451 2.25 29.83 -3.50
CA VAL A 451 1.38 28.97 -2.71
C VAL A 451 0.25 29.84 -2.19
N SER A 452 -0.99 29.50 -2.55
CA SER A 452 -2.18 30.20 -2.08
C SER A 452 -2.38 30.04 -0.57
N ALA A 453 -3.17 30.92 0.04
CA ALA A 453 -3.54 30.80 1.45
C ALA A 453 -4.20 29.44 1.77
N ALA A 454 -5.08 28.95 0.90
CA ALA A 454 -5.72 27.64 1.08
C ALA A 454 -4.70 26.48 1.06
N GLU A 455 -3.80 26.46 0.08
CA GLU A 455 -2.75 25.44 0.00
C GLU A 455 -1.80 25.47 1.19
N GLN A 456 -1.47 26.67 1.71
CA GLN A 456 -0.67 26.79 2.93
C GLN A 456 -1.36 26.14 4.12
N ARG A 457 -2.66 26.42 4.31
CA ARG A 457 -3.46 25.84 5.40
C ARG A 457 -3.46 24.31 5.33
N TYR A 458 -3.76 23.75 4.15
CA TYR A 458 -3.77 22.30 3.97
C TYR A 458 -2.38 21.67 4.11
N SER A 459 -1.33 22.33 3.63
CA SER A 459 0.04 21.81 3.72
C SER A 459 0.52 21.75 5.17
N LEU A 460 0.21 22.77 5.97
CA LEU A 460 0.58 22.81 7.39
C LEU A 460 -0.25 21.83 8.22
N GLU A 461 -1.54 21.70 7.92
CA GLU A 461 -2.42 20.71 8.56
C GLU A 461 -1.96 19.28 8.23
N ALA A 462 -1.57 19.02 6.97
CA ALA A 462 -1.02 17.74 6.55
C ALA A 462 0.32 17.42 7.20
N ALA A 463 1.22 18.40 7.32
CA ALA A 463 2.49 18.18 8.02
C ALA A 463 2.26 17.77 9.49
N LEU A 464 1.33 18.42 10.19
CA LEU A 464 0.95 18.03 11.56
C LEU A 464 0.26 16.68 11.63
N PHE A 465 -0.64 16.39 10.69
CA PHE A 465 -1.29 15.09 10.61
C PHE A 465 -0.27 13.98 10.40
N MET A 466 0.67 14.14 9.46
CA MET A 466 1.72 13.13 9.21
C MET A 466 2.68 12.98 10.39
N LEU A 467 3.01 14.08 11.09
CA LEU A 467 3.75 13.99 12.36
C LEU A 467 3.00 13.16 13.39
N GLU A 468 1.71 13.39 13.54
CA GLU A 468 0.86 12.62 14.46
C GLU A 468 0.71 11.15 14.03
N VAL A 469 0.59 10.86 12.73
CA VAL A 469 0.59 9.49 12.20
C VAL A 469 1.90 8.80 12.54
N ASN A 470 3.05 9.43 12.31
CA ASN A 470 4.37 8.87 12.63
C ASN A 470 4.50 8.58 14.14
N MET A 471 4.11 9.52 15.00
CA MET A 471 4.15 9.32 16.46
C MET A 471 3.28 8.13 16.90
N ARG A 472 2.05 8.06 16.40
CA ARG A 472 1.12 6.96 16.72
C ARG A 472 1.57 5.63 16.14
N GLN A 473 2.17 5.64 14.95
CA GLN A 473 2.75 4.43 14.34
C GLN A 473 3.82 3.84 15.25
N LEU A 474 4.73 4.66 15.77
CA LEU A 474 5.74 4.22 16.74
C LEU A 474 5.08 3.69 18.03
N GLU A 475 4.06 4.36 18.56
CA GLU A 475 3.29 3.84 19.71
C GLU A 475 2.64 2.48 19.40
N SER A 476 2.14 2.27 18.18
CA SER A 476 1.56 1.01 17.74
C SER A 476 2.60 -0.11 17.68
N VAL A 477 3.82 0.19 17.20
CA VAL A 477 4.95 -0.74 17.23
C VAL A 477 5.29 -1.13 18.67
N ALA A 478 5.38 -0.15 19.57
CA ALA A 478 5.65 -0.39 20.98
C ALA A 478 4.56 -1.26 21.63
N PHE A 479 3.30 -0.96 21.37
CA PHE A 479 2.18 -1.69 21.92
C PHE A 479 2.11 -3.13 21.39
N PHE A 480 2.30 -3.34 20.09
CA PHE A 480 2.16 -4.67 19.50
C PHE A 480 3.37 -5.57 19.76
N TYR A 481 4.59 -5.06 19.56
CA TYR A 481 5.82 -5.85 19.63
C TYR A 481 6.55 -5.76 20.99
N GLY A 482 6.29 -4.72 21.80
CA GLY A 482 7.09 -4.40 22.98
C GLY A 482 7.13 -5.48 24.06
N ASP A 483 5.98 -6.05 24.40
CA ASP A 483 5.86 -7.07 25.46
C ASP A 483 6.09 -8.50 24.96
N GLN A 484 6.43 -8.67 23.68
CA GLN A 484 6.63 -9.99 23.11
C GLN A 484 7.97 -10.58 23.56
N THR A 485 7.95 -11.85 23.99
CA THR A 485 9.17 -12.63 24.29
C THR A 485 9.65 -13.42 23.07
N GLN A 486 8.73 -13.75 22.16
CA GLN A 486 8.98 -14.33 20.86
C GLN A 486 8.24 -13.50 19.82
N LEU A 487 8.90 -13.20 18.71
CA LEU A 487 8.33 -12.38 17.65
C LEU A 487 7.11 -13.09 17.04
N GLN A 488 5.98 -12.39 17.04
CA GLN A 488 4.76 -12.75 16.33
C GLN A 488 4.44 -11.67 15.32
N PHE A 489 4.18 -12.07 14.08
CA PHE A 489 3.77 -11.16 13.03
C PHE A 489 2.29 -10.77 13.18
N HIS A 490 1.97 -9.56 12.74
CA HIS A 490 0.60 -9.07 12.70
C HIS A 490 -0.23 -9.76 11.60
N GLY A 491 -1.49 -10.08 11.92
CA GLY A 491 -2.47 -10.68 11.01
C GLY A 491 -3.45 -11.64 11.69
N LEU A 492 -4.39 -12.17 10.90
CA LEU A 492 -5.47 -13.10 11.29
C LEU A 492 -5.16 -14.56 10.93
N ARG A 493 -4.16 -14.81 10.06
CA ARG A 493 -3.77 -16.18 9.68
C ARG A 493 -3.18 -16.95 10.86
N GLU A 494 -3.24 -18.27 10.78
CA GLU A 494 -2.68 -19.16 11.81
C GLU A 494 -1.19 -18.82 12.10
N GLY A 495 -0.83 -18.76 13.38
CA GLY A 495 0.50 -18.37 13.82
C GLY A 495 0.72 -16.85 13.93
N ARG A 496 -0.27 -16.03 13.56
CA ARG A 496 -0.21 -14.57 13.68
C ARG A 496 -1.08 -14.05 14.81
N ARG A 497 -0.75 -12.84 15.26
CA ARG A 497 -1.49 -12.14 16.32
C ARG A 497 -2.18 -10.92 15.71
N PRO A 498 -3.52 -10.79 15.81
CA PRO A 498 -4.16 -9.54 15.45
C PRO A 498 -3.77 -8.46 16.47
N LEU A 499 -3.72 -7.21 16.05
CA LEU A 499 -3.64 -6.09 16.98
C LEU A 499 -4.90 -6.11 17.85
N GLU A 500 -4.76 -6.55 19.10
CA GLU A 500 -5.84 -6.44 20.10
C GLU A 500 -5.98 -4.95 20.42
N ILE A 501 -7.19 -4.41 20.26
CA ILE A 501 -7.44 -2.97 20.36
C ILE A 501 -7.68 -2.55 21.82
#